data_AF-A0A482RF83-F1
#
_entry.id   AF-A0A482RF83-F1
#
_cell.length_a   1.000
_cell.length_b   1.000
_cell.length_c   1.000
_cell.angle_alpha   90.00
_cell.angle_beta   90.00
_cell.angle_gamma   90.00
#
_symmetry.space_group_name_H-M   'P 1'
#
loop_
_entity.id
_entity.type
_entity.pdbx_description
1 polymer ?
#
loop_
_entity_poly.entity_id
_entity_poly.type
_entity_poly.pdbx_seq_one_letter_code
_entity_poly.pdbx_strand_id
1 'polypeptide(L)'
;MTTNVVPKLLVAIYLLLGAYVLLQIVLLIKQKHKPLSYKAIFSWFSLAWMTLRALFWVLVVAGVTIPSAIFYILFWLPHSIIYMTFATLALFLTKVVARTSWSGVFRRRMMILYGAFGSIDTIGTVTISIMANASNSNNMQNIELAGTGVLFLLLSGVYVYVLPKTRTHKPRMRATGRARVHVRAVARALWGCAGTWAFACVSCKCGISAACSCSSRAPFLVSPLHLPSCLARGASGTL
;
A
#
# COMPACT_ATOMS: atom_id res chain seq x y z
N MET A 1 32.46 -2.60 5.80
CA MET A 1 31.73 -3.55 4.93
C MET A 1 30.43 -3.97 5.61
N THR A 2 29.44 -3.09 5.66
CA THR A 2 28.08 -3.46 6.10
C THR A 2 27.42 -4.19 4.94
N THR A 3 27.44 -5.51 5.06
CA THR A 3 26.95 -6.50 4.11
C THR A 3 25.57 -6.14 3.56
N ASN A 4 25.38 -6.30 2.25
CA ASN A 4 24.14 -6.12 1.47
C ASN A 4 22.99 -7.07 1.89
N VAL A 5 22.77 -7.28 3.18
CA VAL A 5 21.81 -8.25 3.75
C VAL A 5 20.39 -7.75 3.56
N VAL A 6 20.12 -6.47 3.82
CA VAL A 6 18.78 -5.90 3.74
C VAL A 6 18.20 -5.97 2.31
N PRO A 7 18.90 -5.51 1.25
CA PRO A 7 18.38 -5.61 -0.11
C PRO A 7 18.16 -7.07 -0.55
N LYS A 8 19.06 -7.99 -0.18
CA LYS A 8 18.91 -9.43 -0.49
C LYS A 8 17.69 -10.05 0.18
N LEU A 9 17.46 -9.72 1.45
CA LEU A 9 16.27 -10.18 2.19
C LEU A 9 14.99 -9.65 1.54
N LEU A 10 14.97 -8.37 1.13
CA LEU A 10 13.82 -7.78 0.44
C LEU A 10 13.55 -8.47 -0.89
N VAL A 11 14.57 -8.74 -1.71
CA VAL A 11 14.42 -9.54 -2.93
C VAL A 11 13.76 -10.88 -2.63
N ALA A 12 14.26 -11.62 -1.63
CA ALA A 12 13.71 -12.93 -1.27
C ALA A 12 12.23 -12.85 -0.86
N ILE A 13 11.86 -11.88 -0.03
CA ILE A 13 10.47 -11.67 0.41
C ILE A 13 9.56 -11.34 -0.79
N TYR A 14 9.98 -10.41 -1.66
CA TYR A 14 9.19 -10.02 -2.82
C TYR A 14 9.05 -11.16 -3.84
N LEU A 15 10.08 -11.97 -4.05
CA LEU A 15 10.02 -13.14 -4.93
C LEU A 15 9.08 -14.22 -4.37
N LEU A 16 9.17 -14.52 -3.07
CA LEU A 16 8.30 -15.48 -2.40
C LEU A 16 6.83 -15.05 -2.51
N LEU A 17 6.56 -13.79 -2.20
CA LEU A 17 5.21 -13.25 -2.20
C LEU A 17 4.68 -13.09 -3.65
N GLY A 18 5.55 -12.79 -4.61
CA GLY A 18 5.24 -12.83 -6.05
C GLY A 18 4.88 -14.23 -6.54
N ALA A 19 5.67 -15.26 -6.16
CA ALA A 19 5.40 -16.66 -6.49
C ALA A 19 4.07 -17.14 -5.90
N TYR A 20 3.74 -16.73 -4.67
CA TYR A 20 2.45 -16.99 -4.05
C TYR A 20 1.28 -16.39 -4.84
N VAL A 21 1.38 -15.11 -5.24
CA VAL A 21 0.35 -14.45 -6.06
C VAL A 21 0.23 -15.10 -7.45
N LEU A 22 1.35 -15.48 -8.06
CA LEU A 22 1.37 -16.17 -9.34
C LEU A 22 0.64 -17.52 -9.24
N LEU A 23 0.91 -18.30 -8.19
CA LEU A 23 0.20 -19.55 -7.91
C LEU A 23 -1.31 -19.31 -7.79
N GLN A 24 -1.74 -18.26 -7.07
CA GLN A 24 -3.16 -17.91 -7.00
C GLN A 24 -3.75 -17.64 -8.38
N ILE A 25 -3.05 -16.88 -9.25
CA ILE A 25 -3.52 -16.59 -10.61
C ILE A 25 -3.63 -17.87 -11.43
N VAL A 26 -2.64 -18.77 -11.36
CA VAL A 26 -2.68 -20.06 -12.05
C VAL A 26 -3.88 -20.90 -11.59
N LEU A 27 -4.15 -20.96 -10.29
CA LEU A 27 -5.33 -21.65 -9.75
C LEU A 27 -6.63 -21.02 -10.24
N LEU A 28 -6.71 -19.68 -10.31
CA LEU A 28 -7.87 -18.98 -10.88
C LEU A 28 -8.10 -19.30 -12.35
N ILE A 29 -7.04 -19.37 -13.15
CA ILE A 29 -7.11 -19.71 -14.58
C ILE A 29 -7.57 -21.17 -14.76
N LYS A 30 -7.01 -22.10 -13.97
CA LYS A 30 -7.39 -23.52 -13.99
C LYS A 30 -8.88 -23.73 -13.67
N GLN A 31 -9.44 -22.92 -12.78
CA GLN A 31 -10.86 -22.93 -12.44
C GLN A 31 -11.78 -22.31 -13.52
N LYS A 32 -11.24 -21.92 -14.68
CA LYS A 32 -11.97 -21.26 -15.79
C LYS A 32 -12.79 -20.05 -15.32
N HIS A 33 -12.27 -19.31 -14.34
CA HIS A 33 -12.93 -18.09 -13.90
C HIS A 33 -12.90 -17.01 -14.99
N LYS A 34 -13.96 -16.19 -15.05
CA LYS A 34 -14.02 -15.06 -15.98
C LYS A 34 -12.81 -14.13 -15.75
N PRO A 35 -12.01 -13.82 -16.79
CA PRO A 35 -10.75 -13.08 -16.63
C PRO A 35 -10.95 -11.64 -16.13
N LEU A 36 -12.13 -11.07 -16.33
CA LEU A 36 -12.55 -9.77 -15.78
C LEU A 36 -13.29 -9.87 -14.42
N SER A 37 -13.03 -10.93 -13.67
CA SER A 37 -13.47 -11.00 -12.27
C SER A 37 -12.68 -10.02 -11.42
N TYR A 38 -13.33 -9.42 -10.41
CA TYR A 38 -12.67 -8.52 -9.45
C TYR A 38 -11.44 -9.17 -8.82
N LYS A 39 -11.53 -10.47 -8.51
CA LYS A 39 -10.42 -11.24 -7.93
C LYS A 39 -9.23 -11.32 -8.89
N ALA A 40 -9.49 -11.53 -10.18
CA ALA A 40 -8.44 -11.62 -11.19
C ALA A 40 -7.74 -10.27 -11.38
N ILE A 41 -8.51 -9.19 -11.52
CA ILE A 41 -7.96 -7.83 -11.65
C ILE A 41 -7.11 -7.46 -10.43
N PHE A 42 -7.61 -7.74 -9.22
CA PHE A 42 -6.86 -7.52 -7.99
C PHE A 42 -5.54 -8.30 -7.97
N SER A 43 -5.57 -9.59 -8.33
CA SER A 43 -4.36 -10.42 -8.38
C SER A 43 -3.37 -9.92 -9.44
N TRP A 44 -3.84 -9.44 -10.60
CA TRP A 44 -2.98 -8.86 -11.64
C TRP A 44 -2.28 -7.58 -11.19
N PHE A 45 -3.00 -6.64 -10.58
CA PHE A 45 -2.37 -5.43 -10.02
C PHE A 45 -1.39 -5.79 -8.91
N SER A 46 -1.76 -6.75 -8.04
CA SER A 46 -0.88 -7.24 -6.99
C SER A 46 0.43 -7.80 -7.55
N LEU A 47 0.34 -8.63 -8.60
CA LEU A 47 1.51 -9.19 -9.26
C LEU A 47 2.37 -8.08 -9.91
N ALA A 48 1.74 -7.10 -10.56
CA ALA A 48 2.45 -6.02 -11.24
C ALA A 48 3.33 -5.19 -10.30
N TRP A 49 2.79 -4.71 -9.17
CA TRP A 49 3.59 -3.90 -8.24
C TRP A 49 4.69 -4.73 -7.54
N MET A 50 4.39 -5.99 -7.22
CA MET A 50 5.35 -6.92 -6.62
C MET A 50 6.53 -7.18 -7.56
N THR A 51 6.25 -7.34 -8.86
CA THR A 51 7.27 -7.60 -9.89
C THR A 51 8.16 -6.38 -10.09
N LEU A 52 7.57 -5.18 -10.20
CA LEU A 52 8.32 -3.93 -10.27
C LEU A 52 9.23 -3.73 -9.05
N ARG A 53 8.70 -4.02 -7.86
CA ARG A 53 9.46 -3.87 -6.61
C ARG A 53 10.58 -4.91 -6.48
N ALA A 54 10.33 -6.17 -6.86
CA ALA A 54 11.36 -7.20 -6.92
C ALA A 54 12.47 -6.81 -7.91
N LEU A 55 12.10 -6.36 -9.11
CA LEU A 55 13.04 -5.93 -10.15
C LEU A 55 13.94 -4.79 -9.66
N PHE A 56 13.36 -3.79 -8.98
CA PHE A 56 14.12 -2.70 -8.36
C PHE A 56 15.20 -3.22 -7.41
N TRP A 57 14.83 -4.09 -6.47
CA TRP A 57 15.78 -4.61 -5.49
C TRP A 57 16.83 -5.53 -6.11
N VAL A 58 16.47 -6.30 -7.14
CA VAL A 58 17.42 -7.13 -7.90
C VAL A 58 18.48 -6.25 -8.57
N LEU A 59 18.08 -5.16 -9.23
CA LEU A 59 19.02 -4.24 -9.85
C LEU A 59 19.95 -3.56 -8.84
N VAL A 60 19.42 -3.17 -7.67
CA VAL A 60 20.21 -2.62 -6.55
C VAL A 60 21.23 -3.64 -6.04
N VAL A 61 20.82 -4.89 -5.83
CA VAL A 61 21.72 -5.97 -5.38
C VAL A 61 22.80 -6.29 -6.42
N ALA A 62 22.45 -6.22 -7.70
CA ALA A 62 23.37 -6.46 -8.81
C ALA A 62 24.39 -5.32 -9.01
N GLY A 63 24.21 -4.18 -8.34
CA GLY A 63 25.11 -3.02 -8.47
C GLY A 63 25.10 -2.39 -9.86
N VAL A 64 24.03 -2.63 -10.64
CA VAL A 64 23.88 -2.07 -11.99
C VAL A 64 23.66 -0.57 -11.87
N THR A 65 24.37 0.23 -12.66
CA THR A 65 24.14 1.67 -12.76
C THR A 65 22.81 1.92 -13.47
N ILE A 66 21.77 2.23 -12.70
CA ILE A 66 20.42 2.51 -13.22
C ILE A 66 20.33 4.01 -13.57
N PRO A 67 19.87 4.38 -14.79
CA PRO A 67 19.52 5.76 -15.10
C PRO A 67 18.53 6.31 -14.08
N SER A 68 18.72 7.56 -13.67
CA SER A 68 17.87 8.26 -12.68
C SER A 68 16.38 8.14 -12.99
N ALA A 69 15.97 8.37 -14.24
CA ALA A 69 14.57 8.25 -14.66
C ALA A 69 13.99 6.84 -14.40
N ILE A 70 14.76 5.79 -14.71
CA ILE A 70 14.34 4.39 -14.48
C ILE A 70 14.28 4.11 -12.98
N PHE A 71 15.25 4.60 -12.20
CA PHE A 71 15.23 4.49 -10.74
C PHE A 71 13.96 5.11 -10.14
N TYR A 72 13.59 6.31 -10.58
CA TYR A 72 12.38 7.00 -10.14
C TYR A 72 11.12 6.20 -10.48
N ILE A 73 10.99 5.73 -11.73
CA ILE A 73 9.83 4.94 -12.15
C ILE A 73 9.74 3.64 -11.34
N LEU A 74 10.83 2.87 -11.20
CA LEU A 74 10.82 1.62 -10.44
C LEU A 74 10.58 1.82 -8.95
N PHE A 75 10.92 2.99 -8.41
CA PHE A 75 10.70 3.31 -7.00
C PHE A 75 9.28 3.81 -6.71
N TRP A 76 8.74 4.71 -7.54
CA TRP A 76 7.46 5.39 -7.30
C TRP A 76 6.26 4.71 -7.94
N LEU A 77 6.40 4.18 -9.17
CA LEU A 77 5.28 3.53 -9.87
C LEU A 77 4.61 2.41 -9.06
N PRO A 78 5.33 1.57 -8.28
CA PRO A 78 4.68 0.58 -7.41
C PRO A 78 3.70 1.20 -6.40
N HIS A 79 3.93 2.43 -5.94
CA HIS A 79 3.03 3.10 -4.98
C HIS A 79 1.67 3.41 -5.62
N SER A 80 1.66 3.95 -6.84
CA SER A 80 0.43 4.18 -7.61
C SER A 80 -0.38 2.89 -7.79
N ILE A 81 0.30 1.79 -8.13
CA ILE A 81 -0.36 0.48 -8.31
C ILE A 81 -0.89 -0.06 -6.97
N ILE A 82 -0.18 0.13 -5.86
CA ILE A 82 -0.66 -0.22 -4.52
C ILE A 82 -1.96 0.53 -4.21
N TYR A 83 -2.03 1.83 -4.49
CA TYR A 83 -3.25 2.61 -4.26
C TYR A 83 -4.43 2.11 -5.12
N MET A 84 -4.19 1.77 -6.39
CA MET A 84 -5.20 1.13 -7.24
C MET A 84 -5.67 -0.22 -6.67
N THR A 85 -4.77 -0.97 -6.07
CA THR A 85 -5.05 -2.27 -5.44
C THR A 85 -5.95 -2.10 -4.22
N PHE A 86 -5.64 -1.14 -3.33
CA PHE A 86 -6.46 -0.80 -2.16
C PHE A 86 -7.83 -0.25 -2.55
N ALA A 87 -7.89 0.59 -3.59
CA ALA A 87 -9.14 1.08 -4.15
C ALA A 87 -10.03 -0.05 -4.67
N THR A 88 -9.45 -1.03 -5.37
CA THR A 88 -10.17 -2.21 -5.86
C THR A 88 -10.68 -3.08 -4.70
N LEU A 89 -9.90 -3.19 -3.62
CA LEU A 89 -10.32 -3.88 -2.40
C LEU A 89 -11.53 -3.20 -1.75
N ALA A 90 -11.53 -1.86 -1.68
CA ALA A 90 -12.66 -1.10 -1.15
C ALA A 90 -13.94 -1.33 -1.99
N LEU A 91 -13.83 -1.34 -3.32
CA LEU A 91 -14.94 -1.68 -4.22
C LEU A 91 -15.48 -3.09 -3.97
N PHE A 92 -14.58 -4.06 -3.77
CA PHE A 92 -14.95 -5.43 -3.48
C PHE A 92 -15.71 -5.56 -2.14
N LEU A 93 -15.20 -4.92 -1.09
CA LEU A 93 -15.84 -4.93 0.23
C LEU A 93 -17.25 -4.31 0.16
N THR A 94 -17.42 -3.22 -0.57
CA THR A 94 -18.74 -2.61 -0.73
C THR A 94 -19.70 -3.50 -1.50
N LYS A 95 -19.22 -4.24 -2.51
CA LYS A 95 -20.04 -5.25 -3.19
C LYS A 95 -20.51 -6.32 -2.20
N VAL A 96 -19.62 -6.82 -1.35
CA VAL A 96 -19.95 -7.88 -0.38
C VAL A 96 -20.95 -7.38 0.68
N VAL A 97 -20.82 -6.14 1.12
CA VAL A 97 -21.62 -5.63 2.25
C VAL A 97 -22.88 -4.89 1.84
N ALA A 98 -22.79 -3.97 0.87
CA ALA A 98 -23.81 -2.94 0.69
C ALA A 98 -24.95 -3.39 -0.23
N ARG A 99 -24.72 -4.32 -1.16
CA ARG A 99 -25.68 -4.56 -2.23
C ARG A 99 -25.63 -5.99 -2.75
N THR A 100 -26.71 -6.74 -2.51
CA THR A 100 -26.90 -8.11 -3.00
C THR A 100 -26.99 -8.19 -4.53
N SER A 101 -27.42 -7.12 -5.21
CA SER A 101 -27.38 -7.03 -6.67
C SER A 101 -26.72 -5.73 -7.14
N TRP A 102 -25.68 -5.85 -7.95
CA TRP A 102 -25.06 -4.71 -8.65
C TRP A 102 -25.65 -4.60 -10.05
N SER A 103 -26.13 -3.42 -10.42
CA SER A 103 -26.44 -3.14 -11.82
C SER A 103 -25.13 -3.14 -12.61
N GLY A 104 -25.11 -3.81 -13.77
CA GLY A 104 -23.92 -3.88 -14.64
C GLY A 104 -23.41 -2.49 -15.04
N VAL A 105 -24.32 -1.51 -15.18
CA VAL A 105 -24.00 -0.12 -15.50
C VAL A 105 -23.22 0.55 -14.36
N PHE A 106 -23.64 0.40 -13.10
CA PHE A 106 -22.92 0.99 -11.97
C PHE A 106 -21.54 0.37 -11.80
N ARG A 107 -21.44 -0.96 -12.00
CA ARG A 107 -20.17 -1.68 -12.01
C ARG A 107 -19.20 -1.09 -13.03
N ARG A 108 -19.67 -0.89 -14.26
CA ARG A 108 -18.85 -0.35 -15.36
C ARG A 108 -18.43 1.09 -15.07
N ARG A 109 -19.34 1.94 -14.60
CA ARG A 109 -19.02 3.33 -14.24
C ARG A 109 -17.94 3.42 -13.17
N MET A 110 -18.04 2.62 -12.11
CA MET A 110 -17.03 2.59 -11.06
C MET A 110 -15.70 2.07 -11.58
N MET A 111 -15.68 0.98 -12.35
CA MET A 111 -14.44 0.50 -12.99
C MET A 111 -13.77 1.56 -13.86
N ILE A 112 -14.56 2.30 -14.66
CA ILE A 112 -14.04 3.37 -15.53
C ILE A 112 -13.48 4.52 -14.69
N LEU A 113 -14.21 4.99 -13.68
CA LEU A 113 -13.74 6.07 -12.80
C LEU A 113 -12.42 5.68 -12.14
N TYR A 114 -12.37 4.54 -11.47
CA TYR A 114 -11.14 4.09 -10.80
C TYR A 114 -9.99 3.84 -11.78
N GLY A 115 -10.26 3.31 -12.97
CA GLY A 115 -9.27 3.17 -14.02
C GLY A 115 -8.73 4.52 -14.51
N ALA A 116 -9.61 5.49 -14.75
CA ALA A 116 -9.24 6.84 -15.19
C ALA A 116 -8.38 7.54 -14.12
N PHE A 117 -8.80 7.51 -12.86
CA PHE A 117 -8.03 8.10 -11.78
C PHE A 117 -6.67 7.43 -11.58
N GLY A 118 -6.63 6.09 -11.61
CA GLY A 118 -5.36 5.36 -11.57
C GLY A 118 -4.44 5.73 -12.73
N SER A 119 -5.00 5.89 -13.94
CA SER A 119 -4.22 6.32 -15.11
C SER A 119 -3.68 7.75 -14.94
N ILE A 120 -4.49 8.69 -14.44
CA ILE A 120 -4.06 10.07 -14.16
C ILE A 120 -2.93 10.07 -13.13
N ASP A 121 -3.05 9.29 -12.08
CA ASP A 121 -2.00 9.14 -11.05
C ASP A 121 -0.70 8.62 -11.65
N THR A 122 -0.76 7.53 -12.43
CA THR A 122 0.43 6.97 -13.08
C THR A 122 1.09 7.93 -14.07
N ILE A 123 0.30 8.66 -14.85
CA ILE A 123 0.81 9.68 -15.78
C ILE A 123 1.45 10.82 -15.01
N GLY A 124 0.83 11.25 -13.91
CA GLY A 124 1.38 12.25 -13.00
C GLY A 124 2.75 11.83 -12.46
N THR A 125 2.84 10.62 -11.90
CA THR A 125 4.09 10.04 -11.37
C THR A 125 5.18 9.96 -12.43
N VAL A 126 4.87 9.47 -13.63
CA VAL A 126 5.85 9.39 -14.72
C VAL A 126 6.31 10.78 -15.15
N THR A 127 5.38 11.73 -15.31
CA THR A 127 5.70 13.10 -15.74
C THR A 127 6.54 13.82 -14.69
N ILE A 128 6.18 13.71 -13.41
CA ILE A 128 6.95 14.28 -12.29
C ILE A 128 8.33 13.65 -12.22
N SER A 129 8.46 12.33 -12.40
CA SER A 129 9.75 11.63 -12.43
C SER A 129 10.67 12.16 -13.53
N ILE A 130 10.13 12.43 -14.72
CA ILE A 130 10.88 13.01 -15.84
C ILE A 130 11.32 14.44 -15.53
N MET A 131 10.41 15.27 -14.99
CA MET A 131 10.73 16.67 -14.64
C MET A 131 11.68 16.79 -13.44
N ALA A 132 11.58 15.89 -12.46
CA ALA A 132 12.47 15.83 -11.31
C ALA A 132 13.90 15.48 -11.74
N ASN A 133 14.04 14.59 -12.73
CA ASN A 133 15.33 14.29 -13.32
C ASN A 133 15.95 15.50 -14.04
N ALA A 134 15.12 16.33 -14.71
CA ALA A 134 15.60 17.53 -15.38
C ALA A 134 15.99 18.66 -14.41
N SER A 135 15.36 18.72 -13.23
CA SER A 135 15.48 19.85 -12.29
C SER A 135 16.32 19.57 -11.03
N ASN A 136 16.76 18.33 -10.79
CA ASN A 136 17.53 17.92 -9.60
C ASN A 136 16.93 18.36 -8.25
N SER A 137 15.60 18.56 -8.19
CA SER A 137 14.95 19.15 -7.03
C SER A 137 14.24 18.10 -6.15
N ASN A 138 14.68 17.98 -4.89
CA ASN A 138 14.07 17.07 -3.90
C ASN A 138 12.62 17.45 -3.54
N ASN A 139 12.23 18.70 -3.80
CA ASN A 139 10.89 19.22 -3.50
C ASN A 139 9.79 18.56 -4.35
N MET A 140 10.09 18.12 -5.58
CA MET A 140 9.08 17.49 -6.46
C MET A 140 8.58 16.15 -5.90
N GLN A 141 9.42 15.42 -5.17
CA GLN A 141 9.05 14.13 -4.57
C GLN A 141 8.00 14.26 -3.45
N ASN A 142 8.06 15.34 -2.68
CA ASN A 142 7.11 15.57 -1.58
C ASN A 142 5.74 15.98 -2.13
N ILE A 143 5.73 16.74 -3.22
CA ILE A 143 4.52 17.13 -3.93
C ILE A 143 3.83 15.90 -4.52
N GLU A 144 4.58 14.94 -5.05
CA GLU A 144 4.02 13.70 -5.60
C GLU A 144 3.36 12.81 -4.54
N LEU A 145 4.02 12.61 -3.40
CA LEU A 145 3.46 11.82 -2.30
C LEU A 145 2.21 12.49 -1.70
N ALA A 146 2.24 13.82 -1.54
CA ALA A 146 1.08 14.57 -1.07
C ALA A 146 -0.06 14.54 -2.11
N GLY A 147 0.25 14.71 -3.39
CA GLY A 147 -0.72 14.70 -4.49
C GLY A 147 -1.42 13.35 -4.63
N THR A 148 -0.66 12.25 -4.64
CA THR A 148 -1.21 10.88 -4.69
C THR A 148 -2.09 10.58 -3.47
N GLY A 149 -1.67 11.00 -2.27
CA GLY A 149 -2.46 10.87 -1.04
C GLY A 149 -3.77 11.65 -1.09
N VAL A 150 -3.74 12.92 -1.52
CA VAL A 150 -4.94 13.76 -1.67
C VAL A 150 -5.88 13.18 -2.72
N LEU A 151 -5.36 12.72 -3.86
CA LEU A 151 -6.15 12.10 -4.91
C LEU A 151 -6.87 10.83 -4.40
N PHE A 152 -6.15 9.99 -3.65
CA PHE A 152 -6.73 8.81 -3.00
C PHE A 152 -7.85 9.18 -2.01
N LEU A 153 -7.64 10.23 -1.20
CA LEU A 153 -8.65 10.71 -0.27
C LEU A 153 -9.88 11.26 -0.99
N LEU A 154 -9.71 12.07 -2.04
CA LEU A 154 -10.80 12.58 -2.86
C LEU A 154 -11.61 11.45 -3.51
N LEU A 155 -10.93 10.44 -4.06
CA LEU A 155 -11.57 9.25 -4.61
C LEU A 155 -12.39 8.50 -3.58
N SER A 156 -11.83 8.29 -2.39
CA SER A 156 -12.54 7.64 -1.29
C SER A 156 -13.74 8.46 -0.82
N GLY A 157 -13.62 9.80 -0.80
CA GLY A 157 -14.69 10.72 -0.42
C GLY A 157 -15.82 10.79 -1.45
N VAL A 158 -15.47 10.97 -2.73
CA VAL A 158 -16.43 10.91 -3.86
C VAL A 158 -17.13 9.56 -3.85
N TYR A 159 -16.43 8.47 -3.56
CA TYR A 159 -17.05 7.16 -3.44
C TYR A 159 -18.08 7.08 -2.31
N VAL A 160 -17.76 7.59 -1.12
CA VAL A 160 -18.69 7.67 0.02
C VAL A 160 -19.89 8.56 -0.30
N TYR A 161 -19.69 9.64 -1.06
CA TYR A 161 -20.75 10.56 -1.45
C TYR A 161 -21.67 10.02 -2.55
N VAL A 162 -21.06 9.41 -3.58
CA VAL A 162 -21.76 8.84 -4.75
C VAL A 162 -22.45 7.53 -4.42
N LEU A 163 -22.07 6.86 -3.32
CA LEU A 163 -22.88 5.80 -2.73
C LEU A 163 -24.29 6.37 -2.56
N PRO A 164 -25.25 5.99 -3.42
CA PRO A 164 -26.56 6.59 -3.37
C PRO A 164 -27.05 6.38 -1.94
N LYS A 165 -27.59 7.44 -1.32
CA LYS A 165 -28.54 7.34 -0.19
C LYS A 165 -29.67 6.47 -0.69
N THR A 166 -29.40 5.18 -0.80
CA THR A 166 -30.33 4.17 -1.22
C THR A 166 -31.24 4.13 -0.03
N ARG A 167 -32.37 4.82 -0.23
CA ARG A 167 -33.55 4.78 0.61
C ARG A 167 -33.57 3.40 1.21
N THR A 168 -33.51 3.37 2.52
CA THR A 168 -33.82 2.21 3.35
C THR A 168 -35.20 1.71 2.94
N HIS A 169 -35.29 0.96 1.83
CA HIS A 169 -36.26 -0.10 1.75
C HIS A 169 -35.89 -0.96 2.92
N LYS A 170 -36.67 -0.83 4.01
CA LYS A 170 -36.56 -1.67 5.21
C LYS A 170 -36.35 -3.08 4.69
N PRO A 171 -35.14 -3.64 4.80
CA PRO A 171 -34.98 -5.04 4.48
C PRO A 171 -35.83 -5.74 5.52
N ARG A 172 -36.85 -6.47 5.07
CA ARG A 172 -37.60 -7.41 5.88
C ARG A 172 -36.68 -8.60 6.18
N MET A 173 -35.51 -8.33 6.75
CA MET A 173 -34.57 -9.31 7.26
C MET A 173 -34.85 -9.42 8.75
N ARG A 174 -35.53 -10.51 9.13
CA ARG A 174 -35.43 -11.04 10.49
C ARG A 174 -33.94 -11.24 10.81
N ALA A 175 -33.51 -10.62 11.89
CA ALA A 175 -32.36 -10.98 12.71
C ALA A 175 -31.03 -11.29 12.00
N THR A 176 -30.12 -10.31 12.00
CA THR A 176 -28.79 -10.43 12.64
C THR A 176 -28.13 -9.05 12.66
N GLY A 177 -28.49 -8.23 13.65
CA GLY A 177 -28.01 -6.85 13.80
C GLY A 177 -26.49 -6.70 13.98
N ARG A 178 -25.75 -7.78 14.23
CA ARG A 178 -24.29 -7.77 14.40
C ARG A 178 -23.50 -7.44 13.14
N ALA A 179 -23.97 -7.79 11.95
CA ALA A 179 -23.14 -7.69 10.74
C ALA A 179 -22.93 -6.25 10.22
N ARG A 180 -23.87 -5.33 10.44
CA ARG A 180 -23.76 -3.95 9.89
C ARG A 180 -22.83 -3.03 10.67
N VAL A 181 -22.71 -3.24 11.99
CA VAL A 181 -21.82 -2.42 12.84
C VAL A 181 -20.36 -2.72 12.52
N HIS A 182 -20.04 -3.99 12.25
CA HIS A 182 -18.68 -4.39 11.89
C HIS A 182 -18.18 -3.77 10.59
N VAL A 183 -19.03 -3.58 9.58
CA VAL A 183 -18.53 -3.07 8.29
C VAL A 183 -18.22 -1.58 8.34
N ARG A 184 -19.05 -0.77 9.00
CA ARG A 184 -18.71 0.66 9.19
C ARG A 184 -17.47 0.83 10.06
N ALA A 185 -17.18 -0.12 10.96
CA ALA A 185 -15.94 -0.14 11.71
C ALA A 185 -14.74 -0.57 10.84
N VAL A 186 -14.88 -1.61 10.01
CA VAL A 186 -13.82 -2.08 9.09
C VAL A 186 -13.50 -1.04 8.02
N ALA A 187 -14.50 -0.38 7.42
CA ALA A 187 -14.27 0.68 6.46
C ALA A 187 -13.55 1.88 7.10
N ARG A 188 -13.93 2.27 8.33
CA ARG A 188 -13.23 3.30 9.10
C ARG A 188 -11.82 2.88 9.50
N ALA A 189 -11.60 1.62 9.85
CA ALA A 189 -10.28 1.08 10.18
C ALA A 189 -9.38 1.03 8.95
N LEU A 190 -9.88 0.62 7.79
CA LEU A 190 -9.15 0.66 6.53
C LEU A 190 -8.81 2.11 6.12
N TRP A 191 -9.72 3.05 6.35
CA TRP A 191 -9.46 4.47 6.11
C TRP A 191 -8.42 5.03 7.08
N GLY A 192 -8.49 4.63 8.36
CA GLY A 192 -7.49 4.94 9.37
C GLY A 192 -6.11 4.38 9.03
N CYS A 193 -6.03 3.12 8.60
CA CYS A 193 -4.78 2.45 8.20
C CYS A 193 -4.19 3.05 6.92
N ALA A 194 -5.01 3.36 5.91
CA ALA A 194 -4.54 4.02 4.69
C ALA A 194 -4.05 5.44 4.98
N GLY A 195 -4.77 6.17 5.84
CA GLY A 195 -4.36 7.50 6.31
C GLY A 195 -3.06 7.45 7.13
N THR A 196 -2.92 6.51 8.07
CA THR A 196 -1.68 6.34 8.85
C THR A 196 -0.51 5.87 8.00
N TRP A 197 -0.73 5.06 6.97
CA TRP A 197 0.33 4.72 6.01
C TRP A 197 0.78 5.93 5.20
N ALA A 198 -0.16 6.72 4.66
CA ALA A 198 0.17 7.96 3.95
C ALA A 198 0.94 8.94 4.86
N PHE A 199 0.50 9.11 6.11
CA PHE A 199 1.19 9.94 7.11
C PHE A 199 2.55 9.36 7.50
N ALA A 200 2.67 8.06 7.74
CA ALA A 200 3.93 7.42 8.13
C ALA A 200 4.97 7.48 7.00
N CYS A 201 4.55 7.39 5.73
CA CYS A 201 5.42 7.61 4.58
C CYS A 201 5.92 9.05 4.49
N VAL A 202 5.04 10.04 4.75
CA VAL A 202 5.44 11.46 4.83
C VAL A 202 6.40 11.69 5.99
N SER A 203 6.14 11.12 7.17
CA SER A 203 6.98 11.27 8.37
C SER A 203 8.32 10.53 8.28
N CYS A 204 8.39 9.35 7.65
CA CYS A 204 9.65 8.59 7.51
C CYS A 204 10.68 9.31 6.64
N LYS A 205 10.27 10.13 5.66
CA LYS A 205 11.23 10.91 4.85
C LYS A 205 11.83 12.10 5.59
N CYS A 206 11.13 12.69 6.56
CA CYS A 206 11.74 13.67 7.46
C CYS A 206 12.85 13.05 8.33
N GLY A 207 12.76 11.74 8.64
CA GLY A 207 13.79 11.02 9.40
C GLY A 207 14.99 10.55 8.57
N ILE A 208 14.78 10.16 7.30
CA ILE A 208 15.88 9.64 6.45
C ILE A 208 16.83 10.76 5.99
N SER A 209 16.35 12.01 5.84
CA SER A 209 17.25 13.16 5.61
C SER A 209 18.16 13.49 6.80
N ALA A 210 17.77 13.14 8.03
CA ALA A 210 18.62 13.33 9.21
C ALA A 210 19.72 12.26 9.33
N ALA A 211 19.52 11.07 8.75
CA ALA A 211 20.49 9.98 8.83
C ALA A 211 21.66 10.10 7.84
N CYS A 212 21.55 10.93 6.79
CA CYS A 212 22.63 11.13 5.82
C CYS A 212 23.56 12.32 6.11
N SER A 213 23.34 13.10 7.18
CA SER A 213 24.17 14.28 7.51
C SER A 213 25.04 14.14 8.77
N CYS A 214 25.07 12.97 9.42
CA CYS A 214 25.92 12.70 10.58
C CYS A 214 26.95 11.60 10.27
N SER A 215 27.83 11.84 9.29
CA SER A 215 29.01 11.01 9.06
C SER A 215 30.26 11.88 8.85
N SER A 216 30.59 12.70 9.83
CA SER A 216 31.93 13.30 9.94
C SER A 216 32.12 13.92 11.32
N ARG A 217 32.25 13.06 12.34
CA ARG A 217 33.09 13.24 13.54
C ARG A 217 32.81 12.09 14.52
N ALA A 218 33.63 11.04 14.41
CA ALA A 218 34.05 10.30 15.60
C ALA A 218 35.11 11.15 16.32
N PRO A 219 35.24 11.06 17.65
CA PRO A 219 36.15 10.04 18.16
C PRO A 219 35.61 9.24 19.37
N PHE A 220 35.88 7.93 19.33
CA PHE A 220 36.48 7.06 20.35
C PHE A 220 36.04 7.08 21.85
N LEU A 221 35.89 5.84 22.37
CA LEU A 221 36.09 5.35 23.76
C LEU A 221 35.02 5.79 24.80
N VAL A 222 34.32 4.94 25.57
CA VAL A 222 34.68 3.74 26.36
C VAL A 222 33.41 2.87 26.60
N SER A 223 33.60 1.56 26.83
CA SER A 223 32.60 0.50 27.11
C SER A 223 31.95 0.55 28.53
N PRO A 224 31.40 -0.54 29.12
CA PRO A 224 30.04 -1.12 28.96
C PRO A 224 29.30 -1.33 30.32
N LEU A 225 28.16 -2.06 30.31
CA LEU A 225 27.36 -2.61 31.43
C LEU A 225 26.41 -1.67 32.20
N HIS A 226 25.10 -1.90 32.05
CA HIS A 226 24.23 -2.34 33.17
C HIS A 226 22.83 -2.75 32.67
N LEU A 227 22.52 -4.05 32.81
CA LEU A 227 21.15 -4.54 32.98
C LEU A 227 20.73 -4.31 34.44
N PRO A 228 19.43 -4.10 34.71
CA PRO A 228 18.85 -4.63 35.93
C PRO A 228 17.64 -5.54 35.66
N SER A 229 17.80 -6.75 36.18
CA SER A 229 16.80 -7.76 36.45
C SER A 229 15.85 -7.28 37.55
N CYS A 230 14.54 -7.30 37.33
CA CYS A 230 13.54 -7.22 38.41
C CYS A 230 12.59 -8.40 38.30
N LEU A 231 12.88 -9.44 39.09
CA LEU A 231 12.06 -10.63 39.28
C LEU A 231 12.34 -11.18 40.69
N ALA A 232 11.45 -10.94 41.65
CA ALA A 232 11.31 -11.72 42.90
C ALA A 232 10.04 -11.27 43.65
N ARG A 233 9.02 -12.16 43.75
CA ARG A 233 8.63 -12.96 44.94
C ARG A 233 7.95 -12.14 46.05
N GLY A 234 6.77 -12.46 46.57
CA GLY A 234 6.03 -13.71 46.55
C GLY A 234 6.27 -14.54 47.81
N ALA A 235 5.38 -14.36 48.79
CA ALA A 235 4.99 -15.25 49.89
C ALA A 235 5.95 -15.50 51.07
N SER A 236 5.41 -15.22 52.27
CA SER A 236 5.15 -16.18 53.38
C SER A 236 5.73 -15.76 54.73
N GLY A 237 4.91 -15.83 55.77
CA GLY A 237 5.34 -15.69 57.18
C GLY A 237 4.24 -15.23 58.12
N THR A 238 3.39 -16.15 58.55
CA THR A 238 2.49 -16.05 59.71
C THR A 238 3.25 -16.24 61.03
N LEU A 239 2.62 -15.70 62.10
CA LEU A 239 2.94 -15.72 63.54
C LEU A 239 3.93 -14.65 64.01
#